data_AF-A0A0A2U4N6-F1
#
_entry.id   AF-A0A0A2U4N6-F1
#
_cell.length_a   1.000
_cell.length_b   1.000
_cell.length_c   1.000
_cell.angle_alpha   90.00
_cell.angle_beta   90.00
_cell.angle_gamma   90.00
#
_symmetry.space_group_name_H-M   'P 1'
#
loop_
_entity.id
_entity.type
_entity.pdbx_description
1 polymer ?
#
loop_
_entity_poly.entity_id
_entity_poly.type
_entity_poly.pdbx_seq_one_letter_code
_entity_poly.pdbx_strand_id
1 'polypeptide(L)'
;MDQEKQRRLRTLPAVHEVITRLEHDEEFSPFLTNERQLPRFTQGVRQVLQKARENVNRNFTDSFAEFETSLWSWLKIQLLQELACPETSLRRVINGTGVILHTNCGRALLAPEVARFVAEQAERYSNLELNIETGERGSRYVHVEELLCHLTGAEAAMVVNNNAAAVLLMMNTFAQGKDVIVSRGELVEVGGSFRIPEVLKAGGCKLVEVGTTNKTWLKDYEAAIGPQTAVLLKVHTSNYRVEGFTHSVSGAELVELGERRGIPAMEDLGSGSFFDGASLGFPIEPTIKQTVKAGLALVTFSGDKLLGGPQSGIIVGKKEYIERLRANQLTRALRIDKLTLAALEATLRLYENGGIEDIPVWRMLSLPLDTLKSAASELVVALQSNPAIIVELKEDVSQVGGGAWPTADLPTWVCAIRLKSGSVTELEKFLRLGPVAILSRIHKDWVLIDVRTLLSGDQGDIVRRLGELA
;
A
#
# COMPACT_ATOMS: atom_id res chain seq x y z
N MET A 1 0.27 52.65 -1.62
CA MET A 1 0.49 51.21 -1.34
C MET A 1 0.21 50.87 0.12
N ASP A 2 0.84 51.53 1.10
CA ASP A 2 0.68 51.18 2.53
C ASP A 2 -0.70 51.57 3.12
N GLN A 3 -1.25 52.74 2.75
CA GLN A 3 -2.61 53.14 3.17
C GLN A 3 -3.71 52.23 2.61
N GLU A 4 -3.56 51.76 1.38
CA GLU A 4 -4.54 50.89 0.73
C GLU A 4 -4.49 49.46 1.29
N LYS A 5 -3.28 48.98 1.59
CA LYS A 5 -3.07 47.74 2.35
C LYS A 5 -3.72 47.79 3.73
N GLN A 6 -3.52 48.87 4.49
CA GLN A 6 -4.17 49.05 5.79
C GLN A 6 -5.70 49.11 5.67
N ARG A 7 -6.21 49.77 4.62
CA ARG A 7 -7.65 49.82 4.34
C ARG A 7 -8.22 48.41 4.11
N ARG A 8 -7.57 47.58 3.29
CA ARG A 8 -7.97 46.18 3.02
C ARG A 8 -7.93 45.31 4.28
N LEU A 9 -6.89 45.44 5.11
CA LEU A 9 -6.80 44.69 6.37
C LEU A 9 -7.91 45.05 7.36
N ARG A 10 -8.35 46.31 7.40
CA ARG A 10 -9.47 46.77 8.25
C ARG A 10 -10.84 46.30 7.75
N THR A 11 -10.97 46.01 6.45
CA THR A 11 -12.21 45.50 5.84
C THR A 11 -12.43 44.01 6.09
N LEU A 12 -11.40 43.25 6.51
CA LEU A 12 -11.56 41.83 6.84
C LEU A 12 -12.48 41.67 8.07
N PRO A 13 -13.57 40.89 7.96
CA PRO A 13 -14.53 40.74 9.04
C PRO A 13 -13.94 40.00 10.25
N ALA A 14 -14.53 40.23 11.42
CA ALA A 14 -14.24 39.43 12.60
C ALA A 14 -14.84 38.02 12.47
N VAL A 15 -14.30 37.04 13.22
CA VAL A 15 -14.77 35.65 13.17
C VAL A 15 -16.27 35.54 13.46
N HIS A 16 -16.78 36.28 14.46
CA HIS A 16 -18.19 36.25 14.82
C HIS A 16 -19.08 36.85 13.72
N GLU A 17 -18.62 37.89 13.01
CA GLU A 17 -19.36 38.49 11.89
C GLU A 17 -19.51 37.51 10.72
N VAL A 18 -18.46 36.72 10.44
CA VAL A 18 -18.52 35.66 9.43
C VAL A 18 -19.51 34.58 9.84
N ILE A 19 -19.48 34.13 11.10
CA ILE A 19 -20.40 33.11 11.61
C ILE A 19 -21.85 33.59 11.51
N THR A 20 -22.16 34.77 12.04
CA THR A 20 -23.52 35.34 12.00
C THR A 20 -24.02 35.55 10.57
N ARG A 21 -23.16 35.99 9.66
CA ARG A 21 -23.54 36.19 8.25
C ARG A 21 -23.86 34.87 7.53
N LEU A 22 -23.19 33.78 7.90
CA LEU A 22 -23.38 32.46 7.29
C LEU A 22 -24.41 31.59 8.02
N GLU A 23 -24.96 32.04 9.14
CA GLU A 23 -25.96 31.32 9.95
C GLU A 23 -27.23 30.93 9.18
N HIS A 24 -27.59 31.73 8.17
CA HIS A 24 -28.78 31.53 7.35
C HIS A 24 -28.46 30.94 5.96
N ASP A 25 -27.20 30.58 5.72
CA ASP A 25 -26.76 30.03 4.44
C ASP A 25 -26.92 28.50 4.46
N GLU A 26 -27.76 27.96 3.57
CA GLU A 26 -28.09 26.53 3.52
C GLU A 26 -26.85 25.65 3.38
N GLU A 27 -25.81 26.13 2.68
CA GLU A 27 -24.57 25.38 2.45
C GLU A 27 -23.76 25.15 3.75
N PHE A 28 -23.92 26.03 4.74
CA PHE A 28 -23.21 25.96 6.02
C PHE A 28 -24.06 25.46 7.19
N SER A 29 -25.37 25.35 7.00
CA SER A 29 -26.31 24.84 8.01
C SER A 29 -25.86 23.52 8.68
N PRO A 30 -25.32 22.51 7.97
CA PRO A 30 -24.85 21.27 8.61
C PRO A 30 -23.72 21.45 9.63
N PHE A 31 -22.92 22.50 9.50
CA PHE A 31 -21.80 22.78 10.39
C PHE A 31 -22.18 23.68 11.57
N LEU A 32 -23.18 24.54 11.37
CA LEU A 32 -23.63 25.53 12.35
C LEU A 32 -24.73 24.99 13.28
N THR A 33 -25.58 24.09 12.79
CA THR A 33 -26.67 23.47 13.58
C THR A 33 -26.21 22.30 14.45
N ASN A 34 -25.05 21.71 14.14
CA ASN A 34 -24.47 20.63 14.91
C ASN A 34 -23.39 21.18 15.86
N GLU A 35 -23.67 21.18 17.17
CA GLU A 35 -22.73 21.68 18.19
C GLU A 35 -21.35 21.00 18.14
N ARG A 36 -21.26 19.76 17.64
CA ARG A 36 -19.97 19.05 17.49
C ARG A 36 -19.14 19.57 16.31
N GLN A 37 -19.78 20.19 15.32
CA GLN A 37 -19.14 20.74 14.11
C GLN A 37 -18.81 22.23 14.22
N LEU A 38 -19.48 22.95 15.13
CA LEU A 38 -19.25 24.39 15.35
C LEU A 38 -17.79 24.76 15.70
N PRO A 39 -17.04 23.99 16.52
CA PRO A 39 -15.62 24.26 16.76
C PRO A 39 -14.79 24.20 15.48
N ARG A 40 -15.06 23.21 14.62
CA ARG A 40 -14.38 23.05 13.32
C ARG A 40 -14.75 24.17 12.36
N PHE A 41 -16.02 24.54 12.29
CA PHE A 41 -16.47 25.70 11.51
C PHE A 41 -15.72 26.97 11.93
N THR A 42 -15.67 27.23 13.23
CA THR A 42 -14.96 28.38 13.81
C THR A 42 -13.47 28.37 13.49
N GLN A 43 -12.84 27.19 13.55
CA GLN A 43 -11.44 27.02 13.17
C GLN A 43 -11.22 27.28 11.68
N GLY A 44 -12.10 26.75 10.81
CA GLY A 44 -12.06 27.00 9.36
C GLY A 44 -12.17 28.49 9.03
N VAL A 45 -13.11 29.20 9.68
CA VAL A 45 -13.24 30.67 9.55
C VAL A 45 -11.94 31.37 9.94
N ARG A 46 -11.32 30.99 11.07
CA ARG A 46 -10.04 31.58 11.52
C ARG A 46 -8.92 31.34 10.50
N GLN A 47 -8.81 30.14 9.94
CA GLN A 47 -7.79 29.78 8.95
C GLN A 47 -7.99 30.53 7.64
N VAL A 48 -9.23 30.63 7.15
CA VAL A 48 -9.56 31.36 5.92
C VAL A 48 -9.30 32.86 6.08
N LEU A 49 -9.65 33.45 7.22
CA LEU A 49 -9.32 34.86 7.51
C LEU A 49 -7.80 35.08 7.63
N GLN A 50 -7.06 34.11 8.15
CA GLN A 50 -5.60 34.17 8.17
C GLN A 50 -5.01 34.13 6.76
N LYS A 51 -5.49 33.24 5.88
CA LYS A 51 -5.13 33.21 4.44
C LYS A 51 -5.45 34.56 3.76
N ALA A 52 -6.60 35.16 4.07
CA ALA A 52 -6.98 36.48 3.56
C ALA A 52 -5.96 37.56 3.96
N ARG A 53 -5.55 37.59 5.23
CA ARG A 53 -4.52 38.52 5.75
C ARG A 53 -3.18 38.33 5.04
N GLU A 54 -2.77 37.08 4.85
CA GLU A 54 -1.52 36.75 4.15
C GLU A 54 -1.55 37.19 2.68
N ASN A 55 -2.67 37.00 1.99
CA ASN A 55 -2.87 37.45 0.61
C ASN A 55 -2.79 38.97 0.49
N VAL A 56 -3.43 39.71 1.40
CA VAL A 56 -3.31 41.19 1.45
C VAL A 56 -1.86 41.62 1.71
N ASN A 57 -1.09 40.83 2.48
CA ASN A 57 0.31 41.12 2.78
C ASN A 57 1.29 40.82 1.63
N ARG A 58 0.98 39.88 0.73
CA ARG A 58 1.88 39.40 -0.35
C ARG A 58 1.84 40.23 -1.66
N ASN A 59 1.33 41.46 -1.61
CA ASN A 59 1.01 42.36 -2.74
C ASN A 59 -0.21 41.89 -3.55
N PHE A 60 -1.37 42.44 -3.20
CA PHE A 60 -2.64 42.24 -3.89
C PHE A 60 -2.81 43.30 -4.99
N THR A 61 -2.89 42.88 -6.26
CA THR A 61 -2.81 43.74 -7.46
C THR A 61 -4.13 44.43 -7.83
N ASP A 62 -5.27 43.91 -7.37
CA ASP A 62 -6.58 44.45 -7.75
C ASP A 62 -6.88 45.75 -7.01
N SER A 63 -7.85 46.52 -7.50
CA SER A 63 -8.32 47.74 -6.83
C SER A 63 -9.03 47.42 -5.51
N PHE A 64 -9.10 48.39 -4.58
CA PHE A 64 -9.85 48.21 -3.34
C PHE A 64 -11.34 47.86 -3.58
N ALA A 65 -11.97 48.42 -4.60
CA ALA A 65 -13.38 48.15 -4.91
C ALA A 65 -13.61 46.71 -5.39
N GLU A 66 -12.70 46.17 -6.21
CA GLU A 66 -12.72 44.77 -6.65
C GLU A 66 -12.46 43.81 -5.48
N PHE A 67 -11.52 44.15 -4.59
CA PHE A 67 -11.28 43.39 -3.36
C PHE A 67 -12.53 43.33 -2.47
N GLU A 68 -13.18 44.47 -2.21
CA GLU A 68 -14.36 44.54 -1.34
C GLU A 68 -15.54 43.75 -1.91
N THR A 69 -15.74 43.84 -3.22
CA THR A 69 -16.83 43.12 -3.92
C THR A 69 -16.59 41.61 -3.94
N SER A 70 -15.33 41.16 -4.10
CA SER A 70 -14.99 39.74 -4.22
C SER A 70 -14.72 39.05 -2.88
N LEU A 71 -14.46 39.79 -1.80
CA LEU A 71 -14.04 39.25 -0.51
C LEU A 71 -15.00 38.19 0.04
N TRP A 72 -16.31 38.47 0.05
CA TRP A 72 -17.29 37.53 0.62
C TRP A 72 -17.43 36.26 -0.20
N SER A 73 -17.45 36.37 -1.53
CA SER A 73 -17.46 35.21 -2.43
C SER A 73 -16.19 34.38 -2.24
N TRP A 74 -15.03 35.02 -2.12
CA TRP A 74 -13.77 34.35 -1.84
C TRP A 74 -13.78 33.64 -0.48
N LEU A 75 -14.21 34.31 0.59
CA LEU A 75 -14.30 33.73 1.94
C LEU A 75 -15.22 32.51 1.96
N LYS A 76 -16.39 32.59 1.31
CA LYS A 76 -17.36 31.51 1.20
C LYS A 76 -16.75 30.29 0.49
N ILE A 77 -16.14 30.50 -0.68
CA ILE A 77 -15.49 29.42 -1.45
C ILE A 77 -14.35 28.78 -0.65
N GLN A 78 -13.49 29.59 -0.04
CA GLN A 78 -12.36 29.07 0.75
C GLN A 78 -12.81 28.31 1.99
N LEU A 79 -13.89 28.75 2.64
CA LEU A 79 -14.43 28.07 3.82
C LEU A 79 -15.08 26.75 3.45
N LEU A 80 -15.85 26.69 2.36
CA LEU A 80 -16.37 25.43 1.84
C LEU A 80 -15.25 24.45 1.50
N GLN A 81 -14.16 24.92 0.89
CA GLN A 81 -12.99 24.09 0.60
C GLN A 81 -12.32 23.55 1.87
N GLU A 82 -12.15 24.40 2.90
CA GLU A 82 -11.57 23.99 4.18
C GLU A 82 -12.47 22.97 4.90
N LEU A 83 -13.79 23.14 4.84
CA LEU A 83 -14.77 22.26 5.48
C LEU A 83 -15.06 20.98 4.69
N ALA A 84 -14.84 20.99 3.37
CA ALA A 84 -14.92 19.80 2.53
C ALA A 84 -13.74 18.84 2.73
N CYS A 85 -12.62 19.32 3.27
CA CYS A 85 -11.47 18.47 3.59
C CYS A 85 -11.79 17.58 4.81
N PRO A 86 -11.60 16.25 4.74
CA PRO A 86 -11.84 15.35 5.87
C PRO A 86 -11.05 15.76 7.13
N GLU A 87 -11.63 15.57 8.32
CA GLU A 87 -10.92 15.78 9.60
C GLU A 87 -9.77 14.79 9.80
N THR A 88 -9.85 13.63 9.14
CA THR A 88 -8.84 12.59 9.21
C THR A 88 -7.69 12.89 8.27
N SER A 89 -6.45 12.76 8.78
CA SER A 89 -5.24 12.87 7.97
C SER A 89 -5.14 11.76 6.92
N LEU A 90 -5.71 10.58 7.21
CA LEU A 90 -5.96 9.54 6.22
C LEU A 90 -7.22 9.89 5.44
N ARG A 91 -7.07 9.98 4.12
CA ARG A 91 -8.15 10.32 3.19
C ARG A 91 -8.17 9.34 2.03
N ARG A 92 -9.35 9.17 1.42
CA ARG A 92 -9.50 8.37 0.21
C ARG A 92 -8.64 8.96 -0.91
N VAL A 93 -7.97 8.08 -1.64
CA VAL A 93 -7.16 8.40 -2.81
C VAL A 93 -7.64 7.54 -3.96
N ILE A 94 -7.95 8.15 -5.10
CA ILE A 94 -8.17 7.45 -6.36
C ILE A 94 -6.81 7.19 -7.00
N ASN A 95 -6.49 5.92 -7.21
CA ASN A 95 -5.26 5.52 -7.86
C ASN A 95 -5.46 5.47 -9.37
N GLY A 96 -5.14 6.55 -10.08
CA GLY A 96 -5.08 6.59 -11.55
C GLY A 96 -3.68 6.34 -12.09
N THR A 97 -2.76 5.81 -11.28
CA THR A 97 -1.37 5.61 -11.71
C THR A 97 -1.15 4.29 -12.45
N GLY A 98 -2.03 3.30 -12.30
CA GLY A 98 -1.81 1.97 -12.87
C GLY A 98 -0.82 1.11 -12.08
N VAL A 99 -0.32 1.59 -10.94
CA VAL A 99 0.51 0.80 -10.03
C VAL A 99 -0.41 0.04 -9.08
N ILE A 100 -0.49 -1.29 -9.19
CA ILE A 100 -1.46 -2.11 -8.43
C ILE A 100 -1.10 -2.16 -6.93
N LEU A 101 0.10 -2.65 -6.60
CA LEU A 101 0.66 -2.67 -5.26
C LEU A 101 1.40 -1.35 -4.97
N HIS A 102 0.65 -0.26 -4.93
CA HIS A 102 1.21 1.07 -4.71
C HIS A 102 1.56 1.27 -3.22
N THR A 103 2.85 1.27 -2.89
CA THR A 103 3.34 1.38 -1.49
C THR A 103 2.83 2.63 -0.77
N ASN A 104 2.85 3.79 -1.42
CA ASN A 104 2.33 5.04 -0.83
C ASN A 104 0.81 5.06 -0.64
N CYS A 105 0.06 4.20 -1.33
CA CYS A 105 -1.41 4.13 -1.26
C CYS A 105 -1.92 2.94 -0.45
N GLY A 106 -1.03 2.25 0.29
CA GLY A 106 -1.43 1.16 1.17
C GLY A 106 -1.37 -0.25 0.57
N ARG A 107 -0.71 -0.43 -0.58
CA ARG A 107 -0.53 -1.74 -1.26
C ARG A 107 -1.86 -2.41 -1.64
N ALA A 108 -2.08 -3.65 -1.18
CA ALA A 108 -3.23 -4.46 -1.54
C ALA A 108 -4.52 -3.91 -0.92
N LEU A 109 -5.56 -3.82 -1.74
CA LEU A 109 -6.91 -3.55 -1.27
C LEU A 109 -7.55 -4.83 -0.74
N LEU A 110 -8.37 -4.72 0.31
CA LEU A 110 -9.23 -5.82 0.74
C LEU A 110 -10.42 -5.97 -0.21
N ALA A 111 -10.84 -7.21 -0.45
CA ALA A 111 -12.13 -7.46 -1.12
C ALA A 111 -13.28 -6.84 -0.30
N PRO A 112 -14.37 -6.34 -0.93
CA PRO A 112 -15.46 -5.69 -0.21
C PRO A 112 -16.08 -6.55 0.90
N GLU A 113 -16.20 -7.85 0.69
CA GLU A 113 -16.70 -8.79 1.71
C GLU A 113 -15.73 -8.99 2.86
N VAL A 114 -14.41 -9.00 2.60
CA VAL A 114 -13.38 -9.02 3.64
C VAL A 114 -13.45 -7.75 4.48
N ALA A 115 -13.57 -6.58 3.84
CA ALA A 115 -13.69 -5.30 4.55
C ALA A 115 -14.94 -5.23 5.43
N ARG A 116 -16.09 -5.73 4.94
CA ARG A 116 -17.32 -5.85 5.74
C ARG A 116 -17.13 -6.78 6.94
N PHE A 117 -16.54 -7.95 6.73
CA PHE A 117 -16.25 -8.89 7.81
C PHE A 117 -15.36 -8.26 8.89
N VAL A 118 -14.32 -7.52 8.50
CA VAL A 118 -13.46 -6.79 9.45
C VAL A 118 -14.24 -5.77 10.26
N ALA A 119 -15.14 -5.01 9.63
CA ALA A 119 -16.00 -4.05 10.34
C ALA A 119 -16.89 -4.78 11.37
N GLU A 120 -17.50 -5.89 11.00
CA GLU A 120 -18.30 -6.71 11.92
C GLU A 120 -17.48 -7.21 13.12
N GLN A 121 -16.25 -7.69 12.87
CA GLN A 121 -15.33 -8.11 13.93
C GLN A 121 -14.82 -6.94 14.78
N ALA A 122 -14.77 -5.72 14.23
CA ALA A 122 -14.36 -4.52 14.95
C ALA A 122 -15.46 -4.04 15.92
N GLU A 123 -16.72 -4.10 15.49
CA GLU A 123 -17.89 -3.57 16.21
C GLU A 123 -18.33 -4.45 17.39
N ARG A 124 -17.92 -5.72 17.43
CA ARG A 124 -18.39 -6.70 18.44
C ARG A 124 -17.23 -7.40 19.16
N TYR A 125 -17.56 -8.04 20.27
CA TYR A 125 -16.69 -9.05 20.87
C TYR A 125 -16.64 -10.28 19.96
N SER A 126 -15.50 -10.95 19.92
CA SER A 126 -15.28 -12.15 19.10
C SER A 126 -14.52 -13.21 19.88
N ASN A 127 -14.50 -14.44 19.34
CA ASN A 127 -13.76 -15.59 19.88
C ASN A 127 -12.25 -15.52 19.57
N LEU A 128 -11.67 -14.32 19.54
CA LEU A 128 -10.29 -14.08 19.15
C LEU A 128 -9.29 -14.95 19.90
N GLU A 129 -9.46 -15.11 21.22
CA GLU A 129 -8.64 -15.97 22.08
C GLU A 129 -9.54 -16.81 23.01
N LEU A 130 -10.75 -17.13 22.58
CA LEU A 130 -11.71 -17.94 23.32
C LEU A 130 -12.05 -19.18 22.48
N ASN A 131 -11.81 -20.36 23.05
CA ASN A 131 -12.36 -21.59 22.48
C ASN A 131 -13.85 -21.66 22.86
N ILE A 132 -14.73 -21.71 21.87
CA ILE A 132 -16.19 -21.71 22.09
C ILE A 132 -16.68 -23.05 22.66
N GLU A 133 -16.04 -24.16 22.31
CA GLU A 133 -16.44 -25.50 22.77
C GLU A 133 -16.09 -25.70 24.24
N THR A 134 -14.91 -25.24 24.68
CA THR A 134 -14.44 -25.43 26.06
C THR A 134 -14.76 -24.24 26.97
N GLY A 135 -15.00 -23.05 26.41
CA GLY A 135 -15.13 -21.81 27.17
C GLY A 135 -13.81 -21.26 27.73
N GLU A 136 -12.67 -21.87 27.38
CA GLU A 136 -11.36 -21.51 27.92
C GLU A 136 -10.56 -20.61 26.96
N ARG A 137 -9.47 -20.02 27.49
CA ARG A 137 -8.54 -19.21 26.70
C ARG A 137 -7.83 -20.07 25.64
N GLY A 138 -7.97 -19.70 24.38
CA GLY A 138 -7.31 -20.32 23.23
C GLY A 138 -6.21 -19.47 22.61
N SER A 139 -5.52 -20.04 21.62
CA SER A 139 -4.59 -19.32 20.76
C SER A 139 -5.35 -18.64 19.62
N ARG A 140 -5.04 -17.37 19.34
CA ARG A 140 -5.62 -16.66 18.18
C ARG A 140 -5.17 -17.23 16.83
N TYR A 141 -4.04 -17.94 16.80
CA TYR A 141 -3.47 -18.44 15.54
C TYR A 141 -4.30 -19.58 14.93
N VAL A 142 -5.17 -20.23 15.71
CA VAL A 142 -6.02 -21.33 15.23
C VAL A 142 -6.92 -20.91 14.07
N HIS A 143 -7.31 -19.63 14.00
CA HIS A 143 -8.21 -19.09 12.98
C HIS A 143 -7.57 -19.06 11.57
N VAL A 144 -6.24 -19.15 11.47
CA VAL A 144 -5.52 -19.06 10.18
C VAL A 144 -4.51 -20.18 9.95
N GLU A 145 -4.05 -20.87 11.01
CA GLU A 145 -3.01 -21.89 10.89
C GLU A 145 -3.43 -23.04 9.97
N GLU A 146 -4.62 -23.62 10.17
CA GLU A 146 -5.10 -24.74 9.36
C GLU A 146 -5.25 -24.35 7.88
N LEU A 147 -5.84 -23.17 7.62
CA LEU A 147 -5.98 -22.61 6.27
C LEU A 147 -4.61 -22.43 5.60
N LEU A 148 -3.63 -21.87 6.31
CA LEU A 148 -2.28 -21.69 5.79
C LEU A 148 -1.61 -23.04 5.51
N CYS A 149 -1.70 -24.01 6.41
CA CYS A 149 -1.13 -25.34 6.19
C CYS A 149 -1.76 -26.03 4.98
N HIS A 150 -3.09 -26.00 4.85
CA HIS A 150 -3.81 -26.55 3.69
C HIS A 150 -3.37 -25.85 2.39
N LEU A 151 -3.39 -24.52 2.36
CA LEU A 151 -3.07 -23.75 1.16
C LEU A 151 -1.60 -23.82 0.78
N THR A 152 -0.68 -24.07 1.71
CA THR A 152 0.77 -24.04 1.43
C THR A 152 1.43 -25.42 1.39
N GLY A 153 0.81 -26.43 2.01
CA GLY A 153 1.40 -27.75 2.23
C GLY A 153 2.43 -27.79 3.37
N ALA A 154 2.53 -26.73 4.19
CA ALA A 154 3.40 -26.70 5.36
C ALA A 154 2.83 -27.52 6.53
N GLU A 155 3.71 -27.95 7.44
CA GLU A 155 3.31 -28.72 8.63
C GLU A 155 2.67 -27.84 9.71
N ALA A 156 3.14 -26.60 9.83
CA ALA A 156 2.62 -25.61 10.76
C ALA A 156 2.81 -24.20 10.22
N ALA A 157 2.04 -23.26 10.76
CA ALA A 157 2.09 -21.86 10.38
C ALA A 157 1.91 -20.93 11.59
N MET A 158 2.44 -19.71 11.49
CA MET A 158 2.12 -18.62 12.41
C MET A 158 2.18 -17.28 11.70
N VAL A 159 1.60 -16.26 12.32
CA VAL A 159 1.50 -14.92 11.73
C VAL A 159 1.93 -13.85 12.73
N VAL A 160 2.71 -12.88 12.28
CA VAL A 160 3.17 -11.71 13.04
C VAL A 160 2.80 -10.43 12.30
N ASN A 161 3.13 -9.27 12.88
CA ASN A 161 2.73 -7.94 12.40
C ASN A 161 3.03 -7.69 10.90
N ASN A 162 4.24 -8.00 10.44
CA ASN A 162 4.63 -7.86 9.03
C ASN A 162 5.83 -8.78 8.72
N ASN A 163 6.19 -8.90 7.44
CA ASN A 163 7.29 -9.80 7.05
C ASN A 163 8.66 -9.38 7.63
N ALA A 164 8.88 -8.08 7.87
CA ALA A 164 10.09 -7.63 8.56
C ALA A 164 10.18 -8.20 9.99
N ALA A 165 9.06 -8.20 10.70
CA ALA A 165 8.93 -8.85 12.01
C ALA A 165 9.11 -10.37 11.92
N ALA A 166 8.66 -11.01 10.85
CA ALA A 166 8.85 -12.44 10.63
C ALA A 166 10.35 -12.78 10.50
N VAL A 167 11.08 -12.08 9.64
CA VAL A 167 12.53 -12.24 9.48
C VAL A 167 13.28 -11.94 10.78
N LEU A 168 12.91 -10.86 11.49
CA LEU A 168 13.48 -10.51 12.79
C LEU A 168 13.31 -11.64 13.80
N LEU A 169 12.09 -12.15 13.95
CA LEU A 169 11.76 -13.23 14.89
C LEU A 169 12.50 -14.52 14.52
N MET A 170 12.57 -14.84 13.23
CA MET A 170 13.30 -15.98 12.69
C MET A 170 14.79 -15.90 13.07
N MET A 171 15.45 -14.78 12.77
CA MET A 171 16.86 -14.62 13.11
C MET A 171 17.13 -14.61 14.60
N ASN A 172 16.27 -13.94 15.38
CA ASN A 172 16.42 -13.92 16.83
C ASN A 172 16.28 -15.31 17.45
N THR A 173 15.38 -16.14 16.93
CA THR A 173 15.12 -17.47 17.48
C THR A 173 16.22 -18.48 17.13
N PHE A 174 16.77 -18.40 15.92
CA PHE A 174 17.66 -19.44 15.40
C PHE A 174 19.13 -19.03 15.34
N ALA A 175 19.44 -17.74 15.26
CA ALA A 175 20.78 -17.25 14.96
C ALA A 175 21.30 -16.15 15.89
N GLN A 176 20.69 -15.93 17.06
CA GLN A 176 21.20 -14.95 18.03
C GLN A 176 22.65 -15.30 18.45
N GLY A 177 23.58 -14.36 18.22
CA GLY A 177 25.02 -14.49 18.48
C GLY A 177 25.78 -15.38 17.48
N LYS A 178 25.08 -15.95 16.50
CA LYS A 178 25.58 -16.96 15.55
C LYS A 178 25.59 -16.44 14.11
N ASP A 179 26.24 -17.20 13.23
CA ASP A 179 26.47 -16.80 11.84
C ASP A 179 25.28 -17.19 10.95
N VAL A 180 24.86 -16.26 10.10
CA VAL A 180 23.85 -16.45 9.06
C VAL A 180 24.52 -16.21 7.71
N ILE A 181 24.57 -17.25 6.89
CA ILE A 181 25.19 -17.19 5.57
C ILE A 181 24.14 -16.81 4.55
N VAL A 182 24.41 -15.77 3.75
CA VAL A 182 23.49 -15.27 2.71
C VAL A 182 24.29 -14.71 1.53
N SER A 183 23.72 -14.84 0.33
CA SER A 183 24.29 -14.27 -0.89
C SER A 183 24.37 -12.75 -0.81
N ARG A 184 25.50 -12.17 -1.23
CA ARG A 184 25.68 -10.71 -1.33
C ARG A 184 24.64 -10.06 -2.25
N GLY A 185 24.24 -10.76 -3.32
CA GLY A 185 23.19 -10.32 -4.24
C GLY A 185 21.77 -10.37 -3.67
N GLU A 186 21.58 -10.87 -2.44
CA GLU A 186 20.27 -11.02 -1.81
C GLU A 186 20.09 -10.03 -0.62
N LEU A 187 21.05 -9.13 -0.40
CA LEU A 187 20.98 -8.10 0.65
C LEU A 187 20.16 -6.88 0.19
N VAL A 188 18.85 -7.08 0.12
CA VAL A 188 17.93 -6.14 -0.50
C VAL A 188 17.53 -4.99 0.44
N GLU A 189 17.21 -3.84 -0.18
CA GLU A 189 16.46 -2.74 0.44
C GLU A 189 15.07 -2.68 -0.21
N VAL A 190 14.01 -2.77 0.60
CA VAL A 190 12.63 -2.79 0.12
C VAL A 190 11.87 -1.60 0.70
N GLY A 191 11.24 -0.80 -0.17
CA GLY A 191 10.60 0.44 0.24
C GLY A 191 11.63 1.51 0.63
N GLY A 192 11.38 2.25 1.71
CA GLY A 192 12.22 3.39 2.11
C GLY A 192 13.11 3.20 3.34
N SER A 193 12.97 2.09 4.08
CA SER A 193 13.72 1.90 5.34
C SER A 193 14.00 0.45 5.74
N PHE A 194 13.40 -0.54 5.05
CA PHE A 194 13.66 -1.95 5.35
C PHE A 194 14.88 -2.43 4.57
N ARG A 195 15.93 -2.78 5.32
CA ARG A 195 17.17 -3.35 4.78
C ARG A 195 17.42 -4.69 5.44
N ILE A 196 17.60 -5.74 4.64
CA ILE A 196 17.88 -7.08 5.16
C ILE A 196 19.06 -7.07 6.15
N PRO A 197 20.24 -6.46 5.84
CA PRO A 197 21.35 -6.42 6.80
C PRO A 197 20.99 -5.84 8.17
N GLU A 198 20.20 -4.76 8.21
CA GLU A 198 19.82 -4.11 9.47
C GLU A 198 18.82 -4.96 10.27
N VAL A 199 17.90 -5.65 9.61
CA VAL A 199 16.94 -6.55 10.26
C VAL A 199 17.64 -7.80 10.80
N LEU A 200 18.57 -8.36 10.03
CA LEU A 200 19.42 -9.47 10.48
C LEU A 200 20.22 -9.06 11.73
N LYS A 201 20.88 -7.90 11.69
CA LYS A 201 21.61 -7.34 12.83
C LYS A 201 20.72 -7.09 14.05
N ALA A 202 19.51 -6.55 13.86
CA ALA A 202 18.54 -6.34 14.92
C ALA A 202 18.04 -7.66 15.53
N GLY A 203 18.00 -8.75 14.74
CA GLY A 203 17.76 -10.10 15.24
C GLY A 203 18.88 -10.63 16.14
N GLY A 204 20.03 -9.95 16.17
CA GLY A 204 21.20 -10.33 16.96
C GLY A 204 22.10 -11.35 16.28
N CYS A 205 21.94 -11.58 14.98
CA CYS A 205 22.80 -12.50 14.23
C CYS A 205 24.03 -11.81 13.63
N LYS A 206 25.02 -12.61 13.25
CA LYS A 206 26.22 -12.17 12.54
C LYS A 206 26.05 -12.50 11.07
N LEU A 207 25.98 -11.45 10.25
CA LEU A 207 25.86 -11.58 8.81
C LEU A 207 27.18 -12.09 8.19
N VAL A 208 27.11 -13.20 7.45
CA VAL A 208 28.22 -13.74 6.65
C VAL A 208 27.81 -13.72 5.18
N GLU A 209 28.32 -12.73 4.45
CA GLU A 209 27.99 -12.53 3.05
C GLU A 209 28.89 -13.39 2.15
N VAL A 210 28.30 -14.10 1.19
CA VAL A 210 29.02 -14.97 0.24
C VAL A 210 28.75 -14.59 -1.22
N GLY A 211 29.63 -15.05 -2.11
CA GLY A 211 29.53 -14.79 -3.54
C GLY A 211 29.70 -13.31 -3.91
N THR A 212 29.08 -12.93 -5.02
CA THR A 212 29.13 -11.58 -5.59
C THR A 212 27.71 -11.06 -5.85
N THR A 213 27.57 -9.79 -6.22
CA THR A 213 26.26 -9.17 -6.47
C THR A 213 25.46 -9.91 -7.55
N ASN A 214 26.11 -10.33 -8.63
CA ASN A 214 25.45 -10.98 -9.77
C ASN A 214 25.56 -12.51 -9.76
N LYS A 215 26.61 -13.08 -9.15
CA LYS A 215 26.85 -14.54 -9.15
C LYS A 215 27.19 -15.05 -7.75
N THR A 216 26.39 -16.00 -7.29
CA THR A 216 26.66 -16.78 -6.07
C THR A 216 26.45 -18.24 -6.37
N TRP A 217 27.48 -19.05 -6.13
CA TRP A 217 27.49 -20.50 -6.35
C TRP A 217 27.35 -21.25 -5.03
N LEU A 218 26.90 -22.50 -5.08
CA LEU A 218 26.73 -23.33 -3.87
C LEU A 218 28.05 -23.49 -3.08
N LYS A 219 29.18 -23.57 -3.76
CA LYS A 219 30.52 -23.63 -3.14
C LYS A 219 30.85 -22.40 -2.28
N ASP A 220 30.27 -21.24 -2.59
CA ASP A 220 30.51 -20.01 -1.83
C ASP A 220 29.82 -20.10 -0.46
N TYR A 221 28.62 -20.70 -0.41
CA TYR A 221 27.95 -21.04 0.85
C TYR A 221 28.74 -22.10 1.63
N GLU A 222 29.13 -23.20 0.97
CA GLU A 222 29.82 -24.32 1.62
C GLU A 222 31.15 -23.89 2.26
N ALA A 223 31.93 -23.04 1.59
CA ALA A 223 33.21 -22.55 2.09
C ALA A 223 33.09 -21.64 3.33
N ALA A 224 31.92 -21.01 3.53
CA ALA A 224 31.66 -20.11 4.65
C ALA A 224 31.08 -20.82 5.88
N ILE A 225 30.74 -22.12 5.78
CA ILE A 225 30.21 -22.90 6.90
C ILE A 225 31.31 -23.11 7.94
N GLY A 226 31.01 -22.76 9.19
CA GLY A 226 31.88 -22.96 10.34
C GLY A 226 31.11 -23.37 11.59
N PRO A 227 31.81 -23.55 12.74
CA PRO A 227 31.18 -24.01 13.99
C PRO A 227 30.08 -23.10 14.54
N GLN A 228 30.05 -21.83 14.11
CA GLN A 228 29.07 -20.83 14.55
C GLN A 228 27.90 -20.68 13.58
N THR A 229 27.90 -21.37 12.42
CA THR A 229 26.83 -21.26 11.43
C THR A 229 25.53 -21.84 11.98
N ALA A 230 24.47 -21.02 11.95
CA ALA A 230 23.16 -21.40 12.46
C ALA A 230 22.09 -21.52 11.37
N VAL A 231 22.19 -20.72 10.30
CA VAL A 231 21.18 -20.66 9.23
C VAL A 231 21.86 -20.45 7.89
N LEU A 232 21.41 -21.19 6.88
CA LEU A 232 21.60 -20.85 5.47
C LEU A 232 20.38 -20.04 5.02
N LEU A 233 20.56 -18.75 4.75
CA LEU A 233 19.47 -17.85 4.40
C LEU A 233 19.46 -17.60 2.90
N LYS A 234 18.25 -17.69 2.34
CA LYS A 234 17.91 -17.18 1.01
C LYS A 234 16.95 -16.00 1.14
N VAL A 235 17.15 -14.96 0.33
CA VAL A 235 16.18 -13.85 0.23
C VAL A 235 15.81 -13.62 -1.23
N HIS A 236 14.50 -13.54 -1.49
CA HIS A 236 14.00 -13.29 -2.84
C HIS A 236 14.09 -11.81 -3.22
N THR A 237 14.60 -11.53 -4.42
CA THR A 237 14.73 -10.18 -4.98
C THR A 237 13.41 -9.68 -5.58
N SER A 238 12.40 -9.50 -4.73
CA SER A 238 11.02 -9.17 -5.15
C SER A 238 10.82 -7.77 -5.78
N ASN A 239 11.74 -6.83 -5.55
CA ASN A 239 11.59 -5.42 -5.95
C ASN A 239 12.63 -4.92 -6.96
N TYR A 240 13.56 -5.77 -7.39
CA TYR A 240 14.48 -5.48 -8.49
C TYR A 240 14.96 -6.79 -9.12
N ARG A 241 15.51 -6.73 -10.34
CA ARG A 241 16.24 -7.85 -10.93
C ARG A 241 17.62 -7.42 -11.39
N VAL A 242 18.58 -8.35 -11.29
CA VAL A 242 19.90 -8.23 -11.92
C VAL A 242 19.83 -8.99 -13.24
N GLU A 243 20.12 -8.33 -14.35
CA GLU A 243 20.13 -8.92 -15.69
C GLU A 243 21.57 -9.09 -16.23
N GLY A 244 21.73 -9.94 -17.24
CA GLY A 244 23.04 -10.27 -17.84
C GLY A 244 23.66 -11.54 -17.25
N PHE A 245 24.94 -11.50 -16.90
CA PHE A 245 25.67 -12.67 -16.37
C PHE A 245 25.37 -12.91 -14.89
N THR A 246 24.26 -13.60 -14.61
CA THR A 246 23.82 -13.89 -13.24
C THR A 246 23.84 -15.38 -12.91
N HIS A 247 23.94 -15.70 -11.63
CA HIS A 247 23.77 -17.05 -11.10
C HIS A 247 23.32 -16.97 -9.64
N SER A 248 22.30 -17.76 -9.27
CA SER A 248 21.74 -17.82 -7.93
C SER A 248 21.52 -19.25 -7.49
N VAL A 249 21.88 -19.56 -6.25
CA VAL A 249 21.59 -20.86 -5.62
C VAL A 249 20.10 -20.96 -5.32
N SER A 250 19.48 -22.08 -5.67
CA SER A 250 18.08 -22.37 -5.37
C SER A 250 17.86 -22.74 -3.90
N GLY A 251 16.63 -22.60 -3.41
CA GLY A 251 16.29 -23.05 -2.04
C GLY A 251 16.52 -24.55 -1.84
N ALA A 252 16.25 -25.37 -2.87
CA ALA A 252 16.47 -26.82 -2.83
C ALA A 252 17.96 -27.19 -2.66
N GLU A 253 18.86 -26.52 -3.38
CA GLU A 253 20.31 -26.74 -3.22
C GLU A 253 20.79 -26.36 -1.82
N LEU A 254 20.24 -25.29 -1.22
CA LEU A 254 20.55 -24.91 0.16
C LEU A 254 20.01 -25.89 1.18
N VAL A 255 18.83 -26.46 0.96
CA VAL A 255 18.28 -27.53 1.80
C VAL A 255 19.19 -28.75 1.76
N GLU A 256 19.60 -29.21 0.58
CA GLU A 256 20.49 -30.35 0.43
C GLU A 256 21.85 -30.13 1.13
N LEU A 257 22.44 -28.94 0.97
CA LEU A 257 23.67 -28.56 1.69
C LEU A 257 23.44 -28.53 3.21
N GLY A 258 22.31 -27.97 3.64
CA GLY A 258 21.92 -27.86 5.04
C GLY A 258 21.78 -29.23 5.70
N GLU A 259 21.13 -30.19 5.04
CA GLU A 259 20.97 -31.56 5.53
C GLU A 259 22.32 -32.26 5.71
N ARG A 260 23.24 -32.14 4.75
CA ARG A 260 24.61 -32.70 4.87
C ARG A 260 25.40 -32.13 6.04
N ARG A 261 25.10 -30.89 6.46
CA ARG A 261 25.86 -30.14 7.46
C ARG A 261 25.13 -29.97 8.79
N GLY A 262 23.88 -30.42 8.90
CA GLY A 262 23.03 -30.25 10.08
C GLY A 262 22.61 -28.80 10.34
N ILE A 263 22.45 -27.98 9.30
CA ILE A 263 22.11 -26.55 9.39
C ILE A 263 20.79 -26.30 8.64
N PRO A 264 19.79 -25.63 9.25
CA PRO A 264 18.55 -25.32 8.56
C PRO A 264 18.75 -24.30 7.44
N ALA A 265 18.11 -24.55 6.30
CA ALA A 265 17.90 -23.57 5.25
C ALA A 265 16.54 -22.87 5.44
N MET A 266 16.53 -21.54 5.33
CA MET A 266 15.34 -20.70 5.49
C MET A 266 15.25 -19.69 4.36
N GLU A 267 14.05 -19.31 3.95
CA GLU A 267 13.84 -18.35 2.86
C GLU A 267 12.89 -17.21 3.25
N ASP A 268 13.34 -15.98 3.02
CA ASP A 268 12.45 -14.83 2.92
C ASP A 268 11.97 -14.69 1.48
N LEU A 269 10.80 -15.27 1.19
CA LEU A 269 10.16 -15.23 -0.12
C LEU A 269 9.61 -13.82 -0.42
N GLY A 270 9.17 -13.11 0.62
CA GLY A 270 8.76 -11.72 0.54
C GLY A 270 7.44 -11.44 -0.19
N SER A 271 7.24 -11.92 -1.43
CA SER A 271 6.09 -11.59 -2.31
C SER A 271 4.78 -12.21 -1.86
N GLY A 272 4.82 -13.43 -1.31
CA GLY A 272 3.66 -14.16 -0.82
C GLY A 272 2.72 -14.64 -1.93
N SER A 273 3.26 -15.00 -3.10
CA SER A 273 2.45 -15.45 -4.22
C SER A 273 2.03 -16.92 -4.12
N PHE A 274 0.76 -17.21 -4.38
CA PHE A 274 0.27 -18.57 -4.61
C PHE A 274 0.40 -19.02 -6.08
N PHE A 275 0.63 -18.09 -7.00
CA PHE A 275 0.72 -18.33 -8.45
C PHE A 275 2.01 -17.77 -9.03
N ASP A 276 2.56 -18.44 -10.04
CA ASP A 276 3.84 -18.04 -10.65
C ASP A 276 3.71 -16.91 -11.68
N GLY A 277 2.48 -16.56 -12.06
CA GLY A 277 2.16 -15.50 -13.02
C GLY A 277 2.36 -15.87 -14.48
N ALA A 278 2.82 -17.08 -14.79
CA ALA A 278 3.14 -17.49 -16.16
C ALA A 278 1.90 -17.45 -17.08
N SER A 279 0.73 -17.83 -16.55
CA SER A 279 -0.55 -17.77 -17.27
C SER A 279 -1.00 -16.34 -17.61
N LEU A 280 -0.47 -15.34 -16.90
CA LEU A 280 -0.71 -13.91 -17.15
C LEU A 280 0.39 -13.28 -18.04
N GLY A 281 1.33 -14.09 -18.55
CA GLY A 281 2.44 -13.62 -19.38
C GLY A 281 3.61 -13.03 -18.58
N PHE A 282 3.63 -13.21 -17.25
CA PHE A 282 4.72 -12.72 -16.41
C PHE A 282 5.93 -13.67 -16.39
N PRO A 283 7.14 -13.14 -16.13
CA PRO A 283 8.27 -13.97 -15.72
C PRO A 283 7.90 -14.81 -14.50
N ILE A 284 8.40 -16.04 -14.44
CA ILE A 284 8.11 -16.97 -13.34
C ILE A 284 8.51 -16.33 -12.00
N GLU A 285 7.54 -16.25 -11.10
CA GLU A 285 7.75 -15.87 -9.69
C GLU A 285 7.69 -17.14 -8.81
N PRO A 286 8.60 -17.29 -7.82
CA PRO A 286 8.51 -18.41 -6.89
C PRO A 286 7.21 -18.35 -6.08
N THR A 287 6.51 -19.48 -6.03
CA THR A 287 5.27 -19.60 -5.25
C THR A 287 5.53 -20.16 -3.86
N ILE A 288 4.67 -19.80 -2.90
CA ILE A 288 4.74 -20.30 -1.52
C ILE A 288 4.78 -21.85 -1.50
N LYS A 289 3.91 -22.51 -2.28
CA LYS A 289 3.85 -23.97 -2.37
C LYS A 289 5.15 -24.59 -2.89
N GLN A 290 5.74 -24.02 -3.94
CA GLN A 290 7.01 -24.50 -4.50
C GLN A 290 8.13 -24.35 -3.46
N THR A 291 8.19 -23.21 -2.77
CA THR A 291 9.20 -22.94 -1.76
C THR A 291 9.08 -23.87 -0.56
N VAL A 292 7.87 -24.12 -0.05
CA VAL A 292 7.63 -25.10 1.03
C VAL A 292 8.02 -26.52 0.59
N LYS A 293 7.63 -26.92 -0.63
CA LYS A 293 7.95 -28.24 -1.19
C LYS A 293 9.46 -28.46 -1.38
N ALA A 294 10.25 -27.39 -1.49
CA ALA A 294 11.71 -27.48 -1.57
C ALA A 294 12.37 -28.00 -0.27
N GLY A 295 11.62 -28.09 0.84
CA GLY A 295 12.11 -28.66 2.11
C GLY A 295 12.72 -27.66 3.07
N LEU A 296 12.53 -26.36 2.82
CA LEU A 296 13.00 -25.28 3.69
C LEU A 296 12.41 -25.42 5.10
N ALA A 297 13.23 -25.16 6.12
CA ALA A 297 12.79 -25.24 7.50
C ALA A 297 11.68 -24.21 7.80
N LEU A 298 11.85 -23.00 7.28
CA LEU A 298 10.91 -21.89 7.38
C LEU A 298 10.91 -21.04 6.11
N VAL A 299 9.73 -20.55 5.75
CA VAL A 299 9.48 -19.61 4.65
C VAL A 299 8.69 -18.43 5.20
N THR A 300 9.17 -17.20 4.95
CA THR A 300 8.49 -15.96 5.37
C THR A 300 8.00 -15.15 4.17
N PHE A 301 6.83 -14.53 4.28
CA PHE A 301 6.31 -13.63 3.25
C PHE A 301 5.28 -12.61 3.78
N SER A 302 5.02 -11.56 2.99
CA SER A 302 4.02 -10.54 3.29
C SER A 302 2.61 -10.96 2.86
N GLY A 303 1.60 -10.63 3.68
CA GLY A 303 0.18 -10.81 3.31
C GLY A 303 -0.42 -9.70 2.44
N ASP A 304 0.16 -8.49 2.43
CA ASP A 304 -0.34 -7.30 1.72
C ASP A 304 0.32 -7.04 0.37
N LYS A 305 0.91 -8.08 -0.22
CA LYS A 305 1.49 -8.07 -1.57
C LYS A 305 0.65 -8.94 -2.51
N LEU A 306 1.24 -9.98 -3.10
CA LEU A 306 0.53 -10.86 -4.05
C LEU A 306 -0.49 -11.77 -3.38
N LEU A 307 -0.41 -11.99 -2.06
CA LEU A 307 -1.49 -12.62 -1.32
C LEU A 307 -2.78 -11.78 -1.38
N GLY A 308 -2.69 -10.46 -1.51
CA GLY A 308 -3.86 -9.59 -1.67
C GLY A 308 -4.68 -9.39 -0.40
N GLY A 309 -4.08 -9.63 0.77
CA GLY A 309 -4.70 -9.51 2.08
C GLY A 309 -4.21 -8.29 2.86
N PRO A 310 -4.36 -8.29 4.20
CA PRO A 310 -3.89 -7.22 5.07
C PRO A 310 -2.38 -7.32 5.33
N GLN A 311 -1.80 -6.26 5.89
CA GLN A 311 -0.42 -6.31 6.38
C GLN A 311 -0.28 -7.43 7.40
N SER A 312 0.62 -8.36 7.11
CA SER A 312 0.98 -9.47 7.98
C SER A 312 2.33 -10.06 7.57
N GLY A 313 3.03 -10.67 8.53
CA GLY A 313 4.22 -11.48 8.29
C GLY A 313 3.85 -12.93 8.52
N ILE A 314 3.76 -13.69 7.44
CA ILE A 314 3.31 -15.06 7.50
C ILE A 314 4.56 -15.95 7.50
N ILE A 315 4.59 -16.91 8.42
CA ILE A 315 5.68 -17.88 8.58
C ILE A 315 5.08 -19.27 8.44
N VAL A 316 5.55 -20.04 7.48
CA VAL A 316 5.14 -21.43 7.25
C VAL A 316 6.37 -22.33 7.19
N GLY A 317 6.25 -23.58 7.58
CA GLY A 317 7.34 -24.54 7.46
C GLY A 317 7.16 -25.78 8.33
N LYS A 318 8.28 -26.32 8.81
CA LYS A 318 8.33 -27.50 9.67
C LYS A 318 7.81 -27.18 11.08
N LYS A 319 7.03 -28.09 11.66
CA LYS A 319 6.35 -27.88 12.94
C LYS A 319 7.31 -27.55 14.08
N GLU A 320 8.42 -28.29 14.17
CA GLU A 320 9.42 -28.09 15.22
C GLU A 320 10.04 -26.68 15.24
N TYR A 321 10.16 -26.03 14.07
CA TYR A 321 10.69 -24.68 13.96
C TYR A 321 9.63 -23.64 14.32
N ILE A 322 8.38 -23.84 13.89
CA ILE A 322 7.26 -22.96 14.25
C ILE A 322 7.02 -22.95 15.77
N GLU A 323 7.08 -24.10 16.45
CA GLU A 323 6.91 -24.15 17.91
C GLU A 323 8.01 -23.37 18.66
N ARG A 324 9.26 -23.42 18.17
CA ARG A 324 10.35 -22.63 18.74
C ARG A 324 10.14 -21.12 18.56
N LEU A 325 9.57 -20.70 17.44
CA LEU A 325 9.18 -19.30 17.23
C LEU A 325 8.07 -18.89 18.20
N ARG A 326 7.05 -19.72 18.39
CA ARG A 326 5.94 -19.46 19.35
C ARG A 326 6.43 -19.30 20.79
N ALA A 327 7.44 -20.06 21.19
CA ALA A 327 8.05 -19.98 22.51
C ALA A 327 8.89 -18.70 22.73
N ASN A 328 9.30 -18.01 21.66
CA ASN A 328 10.06 -16.77 21.76
C ASN A 328 9.19 -15.61 22.27
N GLN A 329 9.64 -14.91 23.31
CA GLN A 329 8.91 -13.78 23.89
C GLN A 329 8.67 -12.61 22.93
N LEU A 330 9.53 -12.43 21.92
CA LEU A 330 9.30 -11.43 20.87
C LEU A 330 8.00 -11.68 20.10
N THR A 331 7.53 -12.92 20.02
CA THR A 331 6.23 -13.25 19.41
C THR A 331 5.09 -12.46 20.05
N ARG A 332 5.16 -12.16 21.35
CA ARG A 332 4.14 -11.36 22.05
C ARG A 332 4.16 -9.89 21.64
N ALA A 333 5.34 -9.34 21.35
CA ALA A 333 5.52 -7.96 20.91
C ALA A 333 5.17 -7.79 19.42
N LEU A 334 5.45 -8.81 18.62
CA LEU A 334 5.22 -8.83 17.17
C LEU A 334 3.86 -9.42 16.78
N ARG A 335 3.01 -9.74 17.77
CA ARG A 335 1.74 -10.44 17.58
C ARG A 335 0.80 -9.65 16.66
N ILE A 336 0.20 -10.35 15.70
CA ILE A 336 -0.85 -9.81 14.84
C ILE A 336 -2.08 -9.33 15.64
N ASP A 337 -2.69 -8.21 15.23
CA ASP A 337 -3.87 -7.65 15.89
C ASP A 337 -5.18 -8.32 15.42
N LYS A 338 -6.30 -7.93 16.03
CA LYS A 338 -7.62 -8.52 15.75
C LYS A 338 -8.07 -8.28 14.30
N LEU A 339 -7.91 -7.06 13.80
CA LEU A 339 -8.46 -6.63 12.52
C LEU A 339 -7.69 -7.23 11.36
N THR A 340 -6.36 -7.23 11.46
CA THR A 340 -5.50 -7.88 10.46
C THR A 340 -5.66 -9.40 10.46
N LEU A 341 -5.86 -10.03 11.62
CA LEU A 341 -6.14 -11.47 11.67
C LEU A 341 -7.48 -11.81 11.00
N ALA A 342 -8.55 -11.07 11.30
CA ALA A 342 -9.86 -11.26 10.68
C ALA A 342 -9.82 -11.06 9.16
N ALA A 343 -9.14 -9.99 8.71
CA ALA A 343 -8.93 -9.74 7.29
C ALA A 343 -8.15 -10.87 6.60
N LEU A 344 -7.12 -11.40 7.27
CA LEU A 344 -6.31 -12.48 6.74
C LEU A 344 -7.11 -13.77 6.63
N GLU A 345 -7.85 -14.16 7.67
CA GLU A 345 -8.72 -15.33 7.62
C GLU A 345 -9.69 -15.26 6.45
N ALA A 346 -10.46 -14.17 6.34
CA ALA A 346 -11.42 -14.01 5.26
C ALA A 346 -10.76 -14.03 3.87
N THR A 347 -9.57 -13.44 3.73
CA THR A 347 -8.80 -13.49 2.48
C THR A 347 -8.35 -14.91 2.14
N LEU A 348 -7.85 -15.68 3.12
CA LEU A 348 -7.43 -17.08 2.91
C LEU A 348 -8.62 -17.96 2.51
N ARG A 349 -9.82 -17.69 3.04
CA ARG A 349 -11.05 -18.39 2.63
C ARG A 349 -11.42 -18.12 1.17
N LEU A 350 -11.11 -16.95 0.61
CA LEU A 350 -11.29 -16.70 -0.83
C LEU A 350 -10.40 -17.63 -1.65
N TYR A 351 -9.15 -17.83 -1.24
CA TYR A 351 -8.27 -18.82 -1.90
C TYR A 351 -8.82 -20.24 -1.79
N GLU A 352 -9.25 -20.66 -0.59
CA GLU A 352 -9.78 -22.01 -0.35
C GLU A 352 -11.03 -22.30 -1.19
N ASN A 353 -11.91 -21.32 -1.35
CA ASN A 353 -13.16 -21.44 -2.09
C ASN A 353 -13.03 -21.18 -3.60
N GLY A 354 -11.82 -20.89 -4.10
CA GLY A 354 -11.58 -20.60 -5.51
C GLY A 354 -11.94 -19.17 -5.98
N GLY A 355 -12.25 -18.25 -5.06
CA GLY A 355 -12.59 -16.84 -5.31
C GLY A 355 -11.37 -15.95 -5.57
N ILE A 356 -10.40 -16.40 -6.37
CA ILE A 356 -9.17 -15.64 -6.65
C ILE A 356 -9.49 -14.33 -7.41
N GLU A 357 -10.50 -14.36 -8.29
CA GLU A 357 -10.96 -13.20 -9.06
C GLU A 357 -11.61 -12.12 -8.18
N ASP A 358 -12.03 -12.46 -6.96
CA ASP A 358 -12.58 -11.51 -5.99
C ASP A 358 -11.49 -10.73 -5.26
N ILE A 359 -10.27 -11.27 -5.22
CA ILE A 359 -9.10 -10.64 -4.60
C ILE A 359 -8.63 -9.49 -5.50
N PRO A 360 -8.68 -8.22 -5.04
CA PRO A 360 -8.49 -7.06 -5.91
C PRO A 360 -7.17 -7.04 -6.69
N VAL A 361 -6.07 -7.49 -6.08
CA VAL A 361 -4.76 -7.56 -6.74
C VAL A 361 -4.81 -8.50 -7.95
N TRP A 362 -5.34 -9.70 -7.78
CA TRP A 362 -5.46 -10.67 -8.87
C TRP A 362 -6.43 -10.23 -9.95
N ARG A 363 -7.58 -9.66 -9.56
CA ARG A 363 -8.53 -9.06 -10.50
C ARG A 363 -7.87 -8.00 -11.38
N MET A 364 -7.14 -7.05 -10.79
CA MET A 364 -6.48 -5.97 -11.54
C MET A 364 -5.38 -6.49 -12.47
N LEU A 365 -4.66 -7.53 -12.05
CA LEU A 365 -3.62 -8.18 -12.86
C LEU A 365 -4.22 -8.94 -14.06
N SER A 366 -5.39 -9.55 -13.90
CA SER A 366 -6.02 -10.40 -14.91
C SER A 366 -7.01 -9.67 -15.84
N LEU A 367 -7.26 -8.36 -15.62
CA LEU A 367 -8.17 -7.59 -16.47
C LEU A 367 -7.80 -7.69 -17.97
N PRO A 368 -8.73 -8.15 -18.83
CA PRO A 368 -8.49 -8.18 -20.27
C PRO A 368 -8.24 -6.78 -20.84
N LEU A 369 -7.34 -6.70 -21.83
CA LEU A 369 -6.97 -5.43 -22.46
C LEU A 369 -8.17 -4.72 -23.11
N ASP A 370 -9.11 -5.47 -23.70
CA ASP A 370 -10.33 -4.91 -24.29
C ASP A 370 -11.27 -4.30 -23.25
N THR A 371 -11.35 -4.89 -22.06
CA THR A 371 -12.10 -4.32 -20.92
C THR A 371 -11.51 -2.98 -20.49
N LEU A 372 -10.18 -2.90 -20.40
CA LEU A 372 -9.47 -1.65 -20.09
C LEU A 372 -9.68 -0.61 -21.19
N LYS A 373 -9.67 -1.02 -22.46
CA LYS A 373 -9.93 -0.13 -23.60
C LYS A 373 -11.33 0.46 -23.53
N SER A 374 -12.36 -0.35 -23.23
CA SER A 374 -13.73 0.12 -23.07
C SER A 374 -13.82 1.14 -21.94
N ALA A 375 -13.30 0.80 -20.76
CA ALA A 375 -13.35 1.68 -19.59
C ALA A 375 -12.61 3.02 -19.82
N ALA A 376 -11.44 2.99 -20.47
CA ALA A 376 -10.70 4.21 -20.81
C ALA A 376 -11.43 5.05 -21.87
N SER A 377 -12.06 4.40 -22.85
CA SER A 377 -12.86 5.08 -23.89
C SER A 377 -14.08 5.78 -23.28
N GLU A 378 -14.79 5.11 -22.37
CA GLU A 378 -15.92 5.68 -21.64
C GLU A 378 -15.51 6.93 -20.85
N LEU A 379 -14.37 6.88 -20.15
CA LEU A 379 -13.85 8.03 -19.41
C LEU A 379 -13.46 9.18 -20.36
N VAL A 380 -12.84 8.89 -21.50
CA VAL A 380 -12.53 9.90 -22.52
C VAL A 380 -13.80 10.56 -23.03
N VAL A 381 -14.82 9.79 -23.42
CA VAL A 381 -16.10 10.32 -23.92
C VAL A 381 -16.77 11.21 -22.88
N ALA A 382 -16.78 10.81 -21.61
CA ALA A 382 -17.36 11.59 -20.52
C ALA A 382 -16.67 12.96 -20.31
N LEU A 383 -15.40 13.08 -20.70
CA LEU A 383 -14.59 14.29 -20.51
C LEU A 383 -14.47 15.17 -21.77
N GLN A 384 -14.83 14.66 -22.95
CA GLN A 384 -14.68 15.36 -24.24
C GLN A 384 -15.43 16.69 -24.32
N SER A 385 -16.55 16.84 -23.61
CA SER A 385 -17.37 18.05 -23.61
C SER A 385 -16.77 19.20 -22.79
N ASN A 386 -15.73 18.92 -21.98
CA ASN A 386 -15.14 19.94 -21.11
C ASN A 386 -14.27 20.92 -21.93
N PRO A 387 -14.61 22.22 -21.94
CA PRO A 387 -13.94 23.20 -22.79
C PRO A 387 -12.52 23.53 -22.33
N ALA A 388 -12.12 23.24 -21.09
CA ALA A 388 -10.82 23.59 -20.53
C ALA A 388 -9.71 22.56 -20.80
N ILE A 389 -10.08 21.34 -21.18
CA ILE A 389 -9.14 20.22 -21.35
C ILE A 389 -9.16 19.65 -22.77
N ILE A 390 -8.11 18.90 -23.09
CA ILE A 390 -8.02 18.03 -24.26
C ILE A 390 -7.79 16.63 -23.73
N VAL A 391 -8.56 15.67 -24.24
CA VAL A 391 -8.52 14.27 -23.80
C VAL A 391 -8.27 13.34 -24.98
N GLU A 392 -7.41 12.35 -24.78
CA GLU A 392 -7.05 11.35 -25.78
C GLU A 392 -7.01 9.96 -25.14
N LEU A 393 -7.45 8.95 -25.89
CA LEU A 393 -7.26 7.54 -25.54
C LEU A 393 -5.86 7.12 -25.99
N LYS A 394 -5.03 6.55 -25.10
CA LYS A 394 -3.68 6.09 -25.43
C LYS A 394 -3.38 4.69 -24.89
N GLU A 395 -2.56 3.95 -25.62
CA GLU A 395 -1.91 2.75 -25.11
C GLU A 395 -0.77 3.15 -24.17
N ASP A 396 -0.59 2.38 -23.10
CA ASP A 396 0.50 2.54 -22.15
C ASP A 396 0.77 1.20 -21.43
N VAL A 397 1.67 1.19 -20.45
CA VAL A 397 1.92 0.05 -19.56
C VAL A 397 1.65 0.43 -18.10
N SER A 398 0.88 -0.43 -17.42
CA SER A 398 0.71 -0.44 -15.97
C SER A 398 1.90 -1.13 -15.31
N GLN A 399 1.97 -1.09 -13.97
CA GLN A 399 3.02 -1.75 -13.21
C GLN A 399 2.42 -2.52 -12.04
N VAL A 400 3.02 -3.67 -11.69
CA VAL A 400 2.60 -4.44 -10.52
C VAL A 400 2.87 -3.64 -9.24
N GLY A 401 4.02 -2.98 -9.14
CA GLY A 401 4.41 -2.19 -7.98
C GLY A 401 5.18 -2.99 -6.93
N GLY A 402 5.12 -2.54 -5.68
CA GLY A 402 5.89 -3.12 -4.59
C GLY A 402 5.37 -4.49 -4.18
N GLY A 403 5.86 -5.56 -4.81
CA GLY A 403 5.59 -6.90 -4.30
C GLY A 403 6.09 -8.08 -5.11
N ALA A 404 6.25 -7.94 -6.42
CA ALA A 404 6.82 -8.93 -7.34
C ALA A 404 6.97 -8.30 -8.73
N TRP A 405 7.59 -9.03 -9.66
CA TRP A 405 7.68 -8.67 -11.08
C TRP A 405 8.12 -7.22 -11.36
N PRO A 406 9.28 -6.77 -10.85
CA PRO A 406 9.71 -5.38 -10.95
C PRO A 406 10.05 -4.93 -12.38
N THR A 407 10.12 -5.86 -13.34
CA THR A 407 10.42 -5.62 -14.76
C THR A 407 9.27 -6.01 -15.70
N ALA A 408 8.11 -6.42 -15.16
CA ALA A 408 6.99 -6.83 -16.00
C ALA A 408 6.13 -5.63 -16.41
N ASP A 409 6.02 -5.45 -17.72
CA ASP A 409 5.08 -4.50 -18.31
C ASP A 409 3.69 -5.13 -18.44
N LEU A 410 2.67 -4.35 -18.07
CA LEU A 410 1.26 -4.72 -18.14
C LEU A 410 0.54 -3.83 -19.16
N PRO A 411 0.36 -4.27 -20.41
CA PRO A 411 -0.31 -3.46 -21.43
C PRO A 411 -1.67 -2.95 -20.95
N THR A 412 -1.92 -1.66 -21.07
CA THR A 412 -3.13 -0.98 -20.59
C THR A 412 -3.61 0.09 -21.58
N TRP A 413 -4.76 0.69 -21.26
CA TRP A 413 -5.25 1.90 -21.89
C TRP A 413 -5.42 3.00 -20.85
N VAL A 414 -5.02 4.21 -21.21
CA VAL A 414 -5.08 5.39 -20.35
C VAL A 414 -5.95 6.48 -20.95
N CYS A 415 -6.61 7.25 -20.10
CA CYS A 415 -7.15 8.55 -20.46
C CYS A 415 -6.05 9.59 -20.28
N ALA A 416 -5.52 10.11 -21.39
CA ALA A 416 -4.50 11.14 -21.40
C ALA A 416 -5.17 12.52 -21.44
N ILE A 417 -4.84 13.38 -20.48
CA ILE A 417 -5.47 14.69 -20.28
C ILE A 417 -4.42 15.79 -20.29
N ARG A 418 -4.71 16.91 -20.96
CA ARG A 418 -3.94 18.16 -20.87
C ARG A 418 -4.89 19.35 -20.77
N LEU A 419 -4.42 20.43 -20.14
CA LEU A 419 -5.13 21.71 -20.19
C LEU A 419 -4.96 22.35 -21.56
N LYS A 420 -5.98 23.08 -22.04
CA LYS A 420 -5.82 23.95 -23.22
C LYS A 420 -4.92 25.16 -22.93
N SER A 421 -4.93 25.61 -21.67
CA SER A 421 -4.09 26.67 -21.15
C SER A 421 -3.61 26.27 -19.75
N GLY A 422 -2.30 26.30 -19.52
CA GLY A 422 -1.66 25.84 -18.28
C GLY A 422 -0.73 24.65 -18.50
N SER A 423 -0.14 24.17 -17.42
CA SER A 423 0.84 23.08 -17.42
C SER A 423 0.27 21.77 -16.87
N VAL A 424 0.85 20.64 -17.26
CA VAL A 424 0.52 19.32 -16.69
C VAL A 424 0.76 19.23 -15.18
N THR A 425 1.73 20.00 -14.67
CA THR A 425 2.03 20.07 -13.23
C THR A 425 0.89 20.74 -12.46
N GLU A 426 0.29 21.79 -13.03
CA GLU A 426 -0.88 22.44 -12.43
C GLU A 426 -2.09 21.51 -12.43
N LEU A 427 -2.31 20.77 -13.52
CA LEU A 427 -3.38 19.78 -13.59
C LEU A 427 -3.19 18.63 -12.59
N GLU A 428 -1.99 18.06 -12.48
CA GLU A 428 -1.67 17.05 -11.47
C GLU A 428 -1.96 17.56 -10.06
N LYS A 429 -1.48 18.77 -9.75
CA LYS A 429 -1.67 19.38 -8.43
C LYS A 429 -3.15 19.62 -8.16
N PHE A 430 -3.90 20.07 -9.16
CA PHE A 430 -5.35 20.27 -9.08
C PHE A 430 -6.09 18.96 -8.77
N LEU A 431 -5.71 17.86 -9.41
CA LEU A 431 -6.27 16.53 -9.15
C LEU A 431 -5.94 16.01 -7.75
N ARG A 432 -4.68 16.13 -7.31
CA ARG A 432 -4.21 15.60 -6.01
C ARG A 432 -4.70 16.41 -4.80
N LEU A 433 -4.91 17.72 -4.97
CA LEU A 433 -5.38 18.61 -3.91
C LEU A 433 -6.90 18.75 -3.86
N GLY A 434 -7.64 18.02 -4.69
CA GLY A 434 -9.10 17.97 -4.63
C GLY A 434 -9.63 17.31 -3.34
N PRO A 435 -10.95 17.42 -3.10
CA PRO A 435 -11.61 16.80 -1.94
C PRO A 435 -11.41 15.28 -1.89
N VAL A 436 -11.48 14.63 -3.06
CA VAL A 436 -10.95 13.28 -3.27
C VAL A 436 -9.64 13.44 -4.03
N ALA A 437 -8.54 12.95 -3.44
CA ALA A 437 -7.24 13.06 -4.07
C ALA A 437 -7.14 12.07 -5.23
N ILE A 438 -6.89 12.56 -6.44
CA ILE A 438 -6.68 11.73 -7.63
C ILE A 438 -5.19 11.73 -7.95
N LEU A 439 -4.55 10.57 -7.88
CA LEU A 439 -3.17 10.39 -8.31
C LEU A 439 -3.12 9.97 -9.76
N SER A 440 -2.15 10.51 -10.48
CA SER A 440 -1.95 10.32 -11.93
C SER A 440 -0.47 10.23 -12.23
N ARG A 441 -0.12 9.82 -13.46
CA ARG A 441 1.27 9.89 -13.96
C ARG A 441 1.42 11.06 -14.93
N ILE A 442 2.57 11.71 -14.94
CA ILE A 442 2.93 12.67 -15.99
C ILE A 442 3.85 11.97 -16.99
N HIS A 443 3.48 11.95 -18.27
CA HIS A 443 4.31 11.37 -19.32
C HIS A 443 4.16 12.15 -20.64
N LYS A 444 5.29 12.56 -21.24
CA LYS A 444 5.34 13.30 -22.52
C LYS A 444 4.32 14.46 -22.59
N ASP A 445 4.26 15.27 -21.54
CA ASP A 445 3.33 16.42 -21.43
C ASP A 445 1.83 16.05 -21.42
N TRP A 446 1.51 14.86 -20.89
CA TRP A 446 0.14 14.45 -20.56
C TRP A 446 0.04 14.04 -19.09
N VAL A 447 -1.09 14.34 -18.48
CA VAL A 447 -1.54 13.70 -17.24
C VAL A 447 -2.29 12.44 -17.62
N LEU A 448 -1.79 11.28 -17.22
CA LEU A 448 -2.34 9.97 -17.54
C LEU A 448 -3.14 9.42 -16.36
N ILE A 449 -4.37 9.01 -16.65
CA ILE A 449 -5.22 8.23 -15.76
C ILE A 449 -5.32 6.82 -16.32
N ASP A 450 -4.65 5.87 -15.67
CA ASP A 450 -4.72 4.45 -15.97
C ASP A 450 -5.97 3.83 -15.33
N VAL A 451 -6.81 3.22 -16.16
CA VAL A 451 -8.09 2.67 -15.70
C VAL A 451 -7.98 1.34 -14.97
N ARG A 452 -6.82 0.66 -15.05
CA ARG A 452 -6.62 -0.65 -14.39
C ARG A 452 -6.86 -0.61 -12.89
N THR A 453 -6.46 0.47 -12.24
CA THR A 453 -6.52 0.62 -10.78
C THR A 453 -7.73 1.43 -10.31
N LEU A 454 -8.62 1.83 -11.22
CA LEU A 454 -9.86 2.50 -10.86
C LEU A 454 -10.88 1.50 -10.32
N LEU A 455 -11.54 1.89 -9.23
CA LEU A 455 -12.62 1.15 -8.61
C LEU A 455 -13.98 1.68 -9.07
N SER A 456 -15.04 0.93 -8.76
CA SER A 456 -16.41 1.36 -9.01
C SER A 456 -16.67 2.73 -8.36
N GLY A 457 -17.20 3.67 -9.15
CA GLY A 457 -17.46 5.05 -8.75
C GLY A 457 -16.31 6.04 -8.98
N ASP A 458 -15.06 5.58 -9.10
CA ASP A 458 -13.90 6.47 -9.26
C ASP A 458 -13.98 7.31 -10.54
N GLN A 459 -14.44 6.73 -11.66
CA GLN A 459 -14.63 7.47 -12.92
C GLN A 459 -15.57 8.67 -12.74
N GLY A 460 -16.67 8.50 -12.00
CA GLY A 460 -17.62 9.58 -11.75
C GLY A 460 -17.02 10.72 -10.92
N ASP A 461 -16.19 10.37 -9.92
CA ASP A 461 -15.46 11.36 -9.12
C ASP A 461 -14.40 12.11 -9.95
N ILE A 462 -13.71 11.42 -10.87
CA ILE A 462 -12.76 12.04 -11.81
C ILE A 462 -13.47 13.02 -12.75
N VAL A 463 -14.59 12.61 -13.35
CA VAL A 463 -15.39 13.47 -14.24
C VAL A 463 -15.91 14.70 -13.51
N ARG A 464 -16.44 14.52 -12.29
CA ARG A 464 -16.88 15.63 -11.45
C ARG A 464 -15.74 16.60 -11.16
N ARG A 465 -14.56 16.09 -10.78
CA ARG A 465 -13.41 16.92 -10.43
C ARG A 465 -12.91 17.74 -11.63
N LEU A 466 -12.79 17.12 -12.80
CA LEU A 466 -12.35 17.82 -14.01
C LEU A 466 -13.42 18.80 -14.52
N GLY A 467 -14.70 18.51 -14.30
CA GLY A 467 -15.81 19.42 -14.61
C GLY A 467 -15.73 20.78 -13.91
N GLU A 468 -15.05 20.87 -12.76
CA GLU A 468 -14.81 22.15 -12.07
C GLU A 468 -13.87 23.10 -12.83
N LEU A 469 -13.16 22.62 -13.85
CA LEU A 469 -12.32 23.45 -14.73
C LEU A 469 -13.11 24.11 -15.88
N ALA A 470 -14.36 23.66 -16.12
CA ALA A 470 -15.15 24.02 -17.29
C ALA A 470 -15.72 25.45 -17.25
#